data_AF-A0A8T4STA6-F1
#
_entry.id   AF-A0A8T4STA6-F1
#
_cell.length_a   1.000
_cell.length_b   1.000
_cell.length_c   1.000
_cell.angle_alpha   90.00
_cell.angle_beta   90.00
_cell.angle_gamma   90.00
#
_symmetry.space_group_name_H-M   'P 1'
#
loop_
_entity.id
_entity.type
_entity.pdbx_description
1 polymer ?
#
loop_
_entity_poly.entity_id
_entity_poly.type
_entity_poly.pdbx_seq_one_letter_code
_entity_poly.pdbx_strand_id
1 'polypeptide(L)'
;MLDEQRIKEATTNMKHYLADKLIRKEPFKQIVFDTYMNNHKESLSLAEHMHTNNLSKLWIVVVSYYSMFYIANAVIYKMGYKVGEKLAHKVTADALITWARTKLKTSLLEDYEAAQEEALELADTKANMIVESFDQERKKRSFFQYETTEEIKAGKATTSFERAKQFSTEMHKLLEEGKKKKNENAQNGGSKN
;
A
#
# COMPACT_ATOMS: atom_id res chain seq x y z
N MET A 1 -9.24 5.22 12.49
CA MET A 1 -7.99 4.64 13.03
C MET A 1 -8.14 3.14 12.97
N LEU A 2 -7.11 2.43 12.50
CA LEU A 2 -7.13 0.98 12.45
C LEU A 2 -7.37 0.42 13.85
N ASP A 3 -8.47 -0.29 14.05
CA ASP A 3 -8.83 -0.80 15.37
C ASP A 3 -7.91 -1.97 15.79
N GLU A 4 -7.69 -2.14 17.10
CA GLU A 4 -6.80 -3.18 17.64
C GLU A 4 -7.26 -4.60 17.26
N GLN A 5 -8.58 -4.80 17.14
CA GLN A 5 -9.15 -6.08 16.74
C GLN A 5 -8.76 -6.44 15.30
N ARG A 6 -8.73 -5.47 14.38
CA ARG A 6 -8.34 -5.61 12.97
C ARG A 6 -6.85 -5.88 12.85
N ILE A 7 -6.01 -5.25 13.68
CA ILE A 7 -4.57 -5.55 13.77
C ILE A 7 -4.36 -7.00 14.23
N LYS A 8 -5.08 -7.42 15.28
CA LYS A 8 -5.02 -8.79 15.81
C LYS A 8 -5.50 -9.82 14.79
N GLU A 9 -6.59 -9.53 14.07
CA GLU A 9 -7.11 -10.36 12.99
C GLU A 9 -6.06 -10.50 11.88
N ALA A 10 -5.53 -9.39 11.37
CA ALA A 10 -4.50 -9.40 10.32
C ALA A 10 -3.29 -10.24 10.74
N THR A 11 -2.79 -10.02 11.96
CA THR A 11 -1.62 -10.73 12.49
C THR A 11 -1.88 -12.24 12.62
N THR A 12 -3.08 -12.62 13.03
CA THR A 12 -3.49 -14.04 13.11
C THR A 12 -3.58 -14.65 11.72
N ASN A 13 -4.26 -13.97 10.80
CA ASN A 13 -4.44 -14.40 9.41
C ASN A 13 -3.10 -14.61 8.70
N MET A 14 -2.12 -13.72 8.90
CA MET A 14 -0.80 -13.81 8.26
C MET A 14 -0.07 -15.12 8.57
N LYS A 15 -0.25 -15.70 9.77
CA LYS A 15 0.32 -17.01 10.12
C LYS A 15 -0.28 -18.11 9.25
N HIS A 16 -1.59 -18.09 9.08
CA HIS A 16 -2.30 -19.04 8.22
C HIS A 16 -1.93 -18.85 6.75
N TYR A 17 -1.87 -17.62 6.26
CA TYR A 17 -1.52 -17.34 4.86
C TYR A 17 -0.12 -17.83 4.48
N LEU A 18 0.84 -17.76 5.40
CA LEU A 18 2.17 -18.33 5.21
C LEU A 18 2.14 -19.86 5.16
N ALA A 19 1.40 -20.50 6.08
CA ALA A 19 1.23 -21.95 6.11
C ALA A 19 0.55 -22.48 4.84
N ASP A 20 -0.49 -21.78 4.39
CA ASP A 20 -1.31 -22.12 3.21
C ASP A 20 -0.68 -21.63 1.88
N LYS A 21 0.50 -20.99 1.94
CA LYS A 21 1.23 -20.42 0.78
C LYS A 21 0.42 -19.39 -0.03
N LEU A 22 -0.56 -18.74 0.59
CA LEU A 22 -1.28 -17.59 0.02
C LEU A 22 -0.39 -16.34 -0.04
N ILE A 23 0.66 -16.31 0.77
CA ILE A 23 1.81 -15.43 0.63
C ILE A 23 3.06 -16.24 0.94
N ARG A 24 4.14 -16.04 0.18
CA ARG A 24 5.37 -16.82 0.34
C ARG A 24 6.61 -15.98 0.16
N LYS A 25 7.73 -16.41 0.75
CA LYS A 25 9.04 -15.86 0.39
C LYS A 25 9.31 -16.16 -1.08
N GLU A 26 9.79 -15.17 -1.81
CA GLU A 26 10.10 -15.30 -3.23
C GLU A 26 11.36 -14.49 -3.54
N PRO A 27 12.34 -15.04 -4.27
CA PRO A 27 13.47 -14.28 -4.74
C PRO A 27 13.03 -13.08 -5.59
N PHE A 28 13.70 -11.96 -5.41
CA PHE A 28 13.40 -10.74 -6.15
C PHE A 28 13.74 -10.92 -7.63
N LYS A 29 12.77 -10.64 -8.50
CA LYS A 29 12.89 -10.62 -9.95
C LYS A 29 12.44 -9.27 -10.45
N GLN A 30 13.33 -8.55 -11.13
CA GLN A 30 13.07 -7.19 -11.59
C GLN A 30 11.80 -7.11 -12.45
N ILE A 31 11.59 -8.06 -13.36
CA ILE A 31 10.39 -8.12 -14.22
C ILE A 31 9.06 -8.16 -13.44
N VAL A 32 9.01 -8.88 -12.31
CA VAL A 32 7.79 -8.98 -11.49
C VAL A 32 7.52 -7.65 -10.79
N PHE A 33 8.59 -7.03 -10.25
CA PHE A 33 8.50 -5.72 -9.62
C PHE A 33 8.06 -4.65 -10.63
N ASP A 34 8.66 -4.63 -11.82
CA ASP A 34 8.34 -3.67 -12.88
C ASP A 34 6.91 -3.83 -13.36
N THR A 35 6.40 -5.06 -13.44
CA THR A 35 5.00 -5.33 -13.78
C THR A 35 4.06 -4.66 -12.77
N TYR A 36 4.31 -4.80 -11.47
CA TYR A 36 3.52 -4.11 -10.45
C TYR A 36 3.61 -2.58 -10.58
N MET A 37 4.82 -2.05 -10.81
CA MET A 37 5.02 -0.61 -10.95
C MET A 37 4.34 -0.04 -12.20
N ASN A 38 4.39 -0.75 -13.32
CA ASN A 38 3.75 -0.34 -14.57
C ASN A 38 2.23 -0.36 -14.42
N ASN A 39 1.66 -1.44 -13.90
CA ASN A 39 0.21 -1.54 -13.67
C ASN A 39 -0.28 -0.49 -12.67
N HIS A 40 0.51 -0.19 -11.65
CA HIS A 40 0.22 0.91 -10.72
C HIS A 40 0.13 2.26 -11.45
N LYS A 41 1.17 2.61 -12.22
CA LYS A 41 1.24 3.89 -12.96
C LYS A 41 0.11 4.02 -13.97
N GLU A 42 -0.12 2.97 -14.75
CA GLU A 42 -1.20 2.92 -15.74
C GLU A 42 -2.56 3.12 -15.06
N SER A 43 -2.82 2.39 -13.97
CA SER A 43 -4.06 2.53 -13.22
C SER A 43 -4.21 3.93 -12.62
N LEU A 44 -3.16 4.51 -12.03
CA LEU A 44 -3.24 5.85 -11.44
C LEU A 44 -3.52 6.92 -12.50
N SER A 45 -2.83 6.86 -13.63
CA SER A 45 -3.01 7.77 -14.76
C SER A 45 -4.41 7.66 -15.36
N LEU A 46 -4.94 6.43 -15.50
CA LEU A 46 -6.31 6.22 -15.94
C LEU A 46 -7.32 6.80 -14.94
N ALA A 47 -7.14 6.57 -13.64
CA ALA A 47 -8.01 7.14 -12.60
C ALA A 47 -8.00 8.67 -12.64
N GLU A 48 -6.83 9.30 -12.83
CA GLU A 48 -6.67 10.75 -12.98
C GLU A 48 -7.37 11.28 -14.22
N HIS A 49 -7.19 10.61 -15.36
CA HIS A 49 -7.86 10.97 -16.61
C HIS A 49 -9.38 10.89 -16.45
N MET A 50 -9.89 9.81 -15.87
CA MET A 50 -11.33 9.62 -15.65
C MET A 50 -11.88 10.64 -14.64
N HIS A 51 -11.14 10.94 -13.58
CA HIS A 51 -11.54 11.94 -12.59
C HIS A 51 -11.61 13.34 -13.20
N THR A 52 -10.56 13.77 -13.89
CA THR A 52 -10.46 15.08 -14.55
C THR A 52 -11.54 15.27 -15.60
N ASN A 53 -11.85 14.24 -16.38
CA ASN A 53 -12.87 14.29 -17.43
C ASN A 53 -14.27 13.89 -16.94
N ASN A 54 -14.47 13.75 -15.62
CA ASN A 54 -15.74 13.39 -15.00
C ASN A 54 -16.35 12.07 -15.54
N LEU A 55 -15.51 11.12 -15.94
CA LEU A 55 -15.90 9.84 -16.54
C LEU A 55 -16.16 8.78 -15.47
N SER A 56 -17.29 8.07 -15.57
CA SER A 56 -17.71 6.93 -14.75
C SER A 56 -17.19 6.91 -13.30
N LYS A 57 -18.02 7.38 -12.37
CA LYS A 57 -17.71 7.37 -10.92
C LYS A 57 -17.38 6.00 -10.37
N LEU A 58 -18.05 4.96 -10.88
CA LEU A 58 -17.76 3.57 -10.55
C LEU A 58 -16.34 3.17 -10.93
N TRP A 59 -15.94 3.45 -12.16
CA TRP A 59 -14.63 3.05 -12.66
C TRP A 59 -13.51 3.85 -12.03
N ILE A 60 -13.72 5.11 -11.66
CA ILE A 60 -12.76 5.87 -10.83
C ILE A 60 -12.47 5.11 -9.53
N VAL A 61 -13.49 4.72 -8.77
CA VAL A 61 -13.32 3.97 -7.51
C VAL A 61 -12.56 2.66 -7.73
N VAL A 62 -12.94 1.90 -8.76
CA VAL A 62 -12.33 0.60 -9.08
C VAL A 62 -10.86 0.77 -9.47
N VAL A 63 -10.56 1.67 -10.40
CA VAL A 63 -9.21 1.86 -10.93
C VAL A 63 -8.29 2.48 -9.88
N SER A 64 -8.77 3.43 -9.07
CA SER A 64 -8.04 3.95 -7.91
C SER A 64 -7.64 2.83 -6.94
N TYR A 65 -8.54 1.90 -6.64
CA TYR A 65 -8.22 0.75 -5.80
C TYR A 65 -7.15 -0.15 -6.43
N TYR A 66 -7.23 -0.45 -7.73
CA TYR A 66 -6.23 -1.30 -8.40
C TYR A 66 -4.85 -0.63 -8.43
N SER A 67 -4.80 0.68 -8.63
CA SER A 67 -3.55 1.45 -8.47
C SER A 67 -2.91 1.20 -7.11
N MET A 68 -3.67 1.35 -6.01
CA MET A 68 -3.18 1.08 -4.66
C MET A 68 -2.76 -0.39 -4.48
N PHE A 69 -3.55 -1.33 -5.01
CA PHE A 69 -3.27 -2.77 -4.92
C PHE A 69 -1.93 -3.14 -5.57
N TYR A 70 -1.64 -2.59 -6.75
CA TYR A 70 -0.39 -2.92 -7.45
C TYR A 70 0.84 -2.38 -6.72
N ILE A 71 0.83 -1.12 -6.27
CA ILE A 71 1.99 -0.57 -5.54
C ILE A 71 2.16 -1.20 -4.15
N ALA A 72 1.07 -1.57 -3.48
CA ALA A 72 1.13 -2.35 -2.24
C ALA A 72 1.83 -3.70 -2.46
N ASN A 73 1.51 -4.41 -3.54
CA ASN A 73 2.18 -5.65 -3.89
C ASN A 73 3.64 -5.43 -4.32
N ALA A 74 3.98 -4.31 -4.94
CA ALA A 74 5.37 -3.94 -5.21
C ALA A 74 6.18 -3.78 -3.91
N VAL A 75 5.61 -3.12 -2.89
CA VAL A 75 6.22 -2.97 -1.55
C VAL A 75 6.41 -4.33 -0.89
N ILE A 76 5.37 -5.15 -0.80
CA ILE A 76 5.44 -6.50 -0.20
C ILE A 76 6.47 -7.36 -0.94
N TYR A 77 6.54 -7.25 -2.27
CA TYR A 77 7.53 -7.95 -3.08
C TYR A 77 8.96 -7.47 -2.82
N LYS A 78 9.15 -6.16 -2.65
CA LYS A 78 10.45 -5.59 -2.24
C LYS A 78 10.88 -6.07 -0.85
N MET A 79 9.92 -6.39 0.02
CA MET A 79 10.16 -7.00 1.34
C MET A 79 10.47 -8.51 1.27
N GLY A 80 10.49 -9.11 0.06
CA GLY A 80 10.87 -10.51 -0.15
C GLY A 80 9.70 -11.49 -0.17
N TYR A 81 8.46 -11.00 -0.27
CA TYR A 81 7.26 -11.84 -0.25
C TYR A 81 6.41 -11.66 -1.50
N LYS A 82 5.88 -12.75 -2.06
CA LYS A 82 4.93 -12.71 -3.17
C LYS A 82 3.56 -13.20 -2.70
N VAL A 83 2.55 -12.36 -2.93
CA VAL A 83 1.14 -12.70 -2.71
C VAL A 83 0.65 -13.60 -3.86
N GLY A 84 -0.10 -14.65 -3.51
CA GLY A 84 -0.75 -15.55 -4.46
C GLY A 84 -2.08 -14.99 -4.99
N GLU A 85 -2.71 -15.73 -5.90
CA GLU A 85 -3.95 -15.29 -6.57
C GLU A 85 -5.19 -15.41 -5.68
N LYS A 86 -5.24 -16.47 -4.88
CA LYS A 86 -6.37 -16.73 -3.98
C LYS A 86 -6.38 -15.73 -2.83
N LEU A 87 -7.52 -15.05 -2.64
CA LEU A 87 -7.72 -14.03 -1.62
C LEU A 87 -6.72 -12.86 -1.68
N ALA A 88 -6.09 -12.61 -2.85
CA ALA A 88 -5.00 -11.66 -3.02
C ALA A 88 -5.28 -10.30 -2.34
N HIS A 89 -6.47 -9.74 -2.55
CA HIS A 89 -6.86 -8.45 -1.97
C HIS A 89 -6.87 -8.44 -0.43
N LYS A 90 -7.36 -9.49 0.23
CA LYS A 90 -7.37 -9.59 1.69
C LYS A 90 -5.96 -9.87 2.22
N VAL A 91 -5.22 -10.76 1.56
CA VAL A 91 -3.83 -11.08 1.92
C VAL A 91 -2.94 -9.85 1.83
N THR A 92 -3.05 -9.06 0.75
CA THR A 92 -2.33 -7.77 0.61
C THR A 92 -2.69 -6.80 1.73
N ALA A 93 -3.98 -6.67 2.08
CA ALA A 93 -4.41 -5.78 3.16
C ALA A 93 -3.81 -6.19 4.51
N ASP A 94 -3.93 -7.47 4.88
CA ASP A 94 -3.39 -8.01 6.13
C ASP A 94 -1.86 -7.88 6.18
N ALA A 95 -1.17 -8.13 5.05
CA ALA A 95 0.28 -7.98 4.97
C ALA A 95 0.74 -6.53 5.15
N LEU A 96 0.01 -5.55 4.62
CA LEU A 96 0.31 -4.13 4.86
C LEU A 96 0.13 -3.76 6.35
N ILE A 97 -0.97 -4.22 6.96
CA ILE A 97 -1.26 -4.01 8.39
C ILE A 97 -0.17 -4.59 9.27
N THR A 98 0.32 -5.79 8.96
CA THR A 98 1.29 -6.49 9.81
C THR A 98 2.73 -6.07 9.53
N TRP A 99 3.11 -5.85 8.27
CA TRP A 99 4.53 -5.68 7.91
C TRP A 99 4.90 -4.29 7.40
N ALA A 100 4.05 -3.65 6.60
CA ALA A 100 4.37 -2.34 6.02
C ALA A 100 4.16 -1.19 7.02
N ARG A 101 3.20 -1.33 7.95
CA ARG A 101 2.88 -0.32 8.98
C ARG A 101 4.11 0.13 9.78
N THR A 102 4.92 -0.80 10.27
CA THR A 102 6.12 -0.45 11.05
C THR A 102 7.16 0.27 10.19
N LYS A 103 7.33 -0.14 8.93
CA LYS A 103 8.25 0.54 8.00
C LYS A 103 7.77 1.95 7.64
N LEU A 104 6.46 2.14 7.43
CA LEU A 104 5.86 3.46 7.24
C LEU A 104 6.11 4.37 8.44
N LYS A 105 5.90 3.86 9.66
CA LYS A 105 6.17 4.63 10.88
C LYS A 105 7.62 5.10 10.93
N THR A 106 8.58 4.20 10.63
CA THR A 106 10.00 4.57 10.59
C THR A 106 10.30 5.60 9.51
N SER A 107 9.80 5.40 8.29
CA SER A 107 9.94 6.34 7.16
C SER A 107 9.44 7.74 7.53
N LEU A 108 8.25 7.82 8.13
CA LEU A 108 7.66 9.08 8.55
C LEU A 108 8.43 9.74 9.68
N LEU A 109 9.06 8.98 10.57
CA LEU A 109 9.94 9.52 11.61
C LEU A 109 11.23 10.10 11.05
N GLU A 110 11.79 9.49 10.00
CA GLU A 110 12.98 10.01 9.32
C GLU A 110 12.69 11.38 8.66
N ASP A 111 11.44 11.68 8.30
CA ASP A 111 11.00 12.99 7.80
C ASP A 111 10.96 14.08 8.92
N TYR A 112 10.95 13.71 10.21
CA TYR A 112 11.01 14.65 11.34
C TYR A 112 12.44 14.70 11.90
N GLU A 113 13.16 15.82 11.72
CA GLU A 113 14.61 15.94 12.00
C GLU A 113 15.11 15.59 13.41
N ALA A 114 14.25 15.37 14.40
CA ALA A 114 14.61 14.71 15.65
C ALA A 114 13.33 14.19 16.35
N ALA A 115 13.33 12.92 16.76
CA ALA A 115 12.18 12.26 17.37
C ALA A 115 11.79 12.87 18.73
N GLN A 116 10.89 13.86 18.71
CA GLN A 116 10.07 14.24 19.85
C GLN A 116 8.89 13.27 20.00
N GLU A 117 8.34 13.12 21.21
CA GLU A 117 7.20 12.24 21.51
C GLU A 117 5.97 12.56 20.64
N GLU A 118 5.72 13.85 20.38
CA GLU A 118 4.67 14.31 19.47
C GLU A 118 4.89 13.83 18.01
N ALA A 119 6.14 13.81 17.54
CA ALA A 119 6.47 13.28 16.22
C ALA A 119 6.28 11.76 16.14
N LEU A 120 6.50 11.03 17.24
CA LEU A 120 6.24 9.58 17.35
C LEU A 120 4.75 9.26 17.27
N GLU A 121 3.91 10.00 17.97
CA GLU A 121 2.46 9.84 17.91
C GLU A 121 1.89 10.21 16.54
N LEU A 122 2.39 11.29 15.94
CA LEU A 122 1.94 11.75 14.63
C LEU A 122 2.36 10.77 13.52
N ALA A 123 3.58 10.23 13.57
CA ALA A 123 4.04 9.20 12.64
C ALA A 123 3.24 7.90 12.78
N ASP A 124 2.92 7.47 14.01
CA ASP A 124 2.08 6.29 14.24
C ASP A 124 0.68 6.49 13.66
N THR A 125 0.07 7.64 13.95
CA THR A 125 -1.25 8.03 13.46
C THR A 125 -1.29 8.03 11.94
N LYS A 126 -0.32 8.68 11.29
CA LYS A 126 -0.25 8.78 9.84
C LYS A 126 0.01 7.41 9.17
N ALA A 127 0.89 6.58 9.73
CA ALA A 127 1.10 5.21 9.24
C ALA A 127 -0.18 4.38 9.32
N ASN A 128 -0.92 4.48 10.43
CA ASN A 128 -2.20 3.80 10.61
C ASN A 128 -3.23 4.29 9.58
N MET A 129 -3.33 5.60 9.35
CA MET A 129 -4.23 6.18 8.36
C MET A 129 -3.94 5.70 6.92
N ILE A 130 -2.66 5.61 6.55
CA ILE A 130 -2.25 5.15 5.21
C ILE A 130 -2.70 3.70 4.99
N VAL A 131 -2.42 2.81 5.94
CA VAL A 131 -2.82 1.40 5.85
C VAL A 131 -4.34 1.23 5.94
N GLU A 132 -5.00 2.01 6.79
CA GLU A 132 -6.45 2.01 6.92
C GLU A 132 -7.13 2.44 5.62
N SER A 133 -6.59 3.44 4.92
CA SER A 133 -7.12 3.89 3.63
C SER A 133 -7.19 2.74 2.62
N PHE A 134 -6.18 1.87 2.60
CA PHE A 134 -6.17 0.69 1.74
C PHE A 134 -7.28 -0.31 2.10
N ASP A 135 -7.43 -0.65 3.39
CA ASP A 135 -8.48 -1.59 3.83
C ASP A 135 -9.89 -1.02 3.59
N GLN A 136 -10.07 0.29 3.74
CA GLN A 136 -11.31 0.99 3.42
C GLN A 136 -11.63 0.96 1.92
N GLU A 137 -10.66 1.25 1.04
CA GLU A 137 -10.89 1.19 -0.42
C GLU A 137 -11.16 -0.25 -0.90
N ARG A 138 -10.50 -1.25 -0.32
CA ARG A 138 -10.80 -2.67 -0.56
C ARG A 138 -12.26 -3.00 -0.21
N LYS A 139 -12.73 -2.59 0.97
CA LYS A 139 -14.12 -2.78 1.39
C LYS A 139 -15.06 -2.03 0.45
N LYS A 140 -14.76 -0.76 0.13
CA LYS A 140 -15.54 0.09 -0.78
C LYS A 140 -15.78 -0.59 -2.12
N ARG A 141 -14.73 -1.08 -2.78
CA ARG A 141 -14.85 -1.83 -4.04
C ARG A 141 -15.79 -3.04 -3.94
N SER A 142 -15.89 -3.68 -2.78
CA SER A 142 -16.77 -4.85 -2.59
C SER A 142 -18.26 -4.50 -2.56
N PHE A 143 -18.67 -3.33 -2.04
CA PHE A 143 -20.09 -2.96 -1.87
C PHE A 143 -20.57 -1.83 -2.80
N PHE A 144 -19.65 -1.01 -3.31
CA PHE A 144 -19.97 0.19 -4.09
C PHE A 144 -20.78 -0.11 -5.37
N GLN A 145 -20.64 -1.32 -5.93
CA GLN A 145 -21.36 -1.74 -7.11
C GLN A 145 -22.85 -2.04 -6.86
N TYR A 146 -23.26 -2.31 -5.62
CA TYR A 146 -24.59 -2.84 -5.32
C TYR A 146 -25.47 -1.93 -4.45
N GLU A 147 -24.88 -0.98 -3.70
CA GLU A 147 -25.59 -0.32 -2.59
C GLU A 147 -25.49 1.22 -2.56
N THR A 148 -25.22 1.91 -3.68
CA THR A 148 -24.93 3.37 -3.66
C THR A 148 -25.72 4.19 -4.71
N THR A 149 -26.24 5.36 -4.32
CA THR A 149 -26.90 6.36 -5.20
C THR A 149 -25.89 7.22 -5.98
N GLU A 150 -26.26 7.80 -7.13
CA GLU A 150 -25.34 8.53 -8.03
C GLU A 150 -24.60 9.72 -7.37
N GLU A 151 -25.26 10.52 -6.53
CA GLU A 151 -24.59 11.62 -5.82
C GLU A 151 -23.53 11.12 -4.83
N ILE A 152 -23.83 10.05 -4.10
CA ILE A 152 -22.87 9.42 -3.20
C ILE A 152 -21.70 8.81 -4.00
N LYS A 153 -21.93 8.40 -5.26
CA LYS A 153 -20.86 7.91 -6.15
C LYS A 153 -19.86 9.00 -6.51
N ALA A 154 -20.30 10.25 -6.72
CA ALA A 154 -19.41 11.36 -7.07
C ALA A 154 -18.41 11.70 -5.95
N GLY A 155 -18.91 11.91 -4.72
CA GLY A 155 -18.05 12.18 -3.56
C GLY A 155 -17.08 11.03 -3.29
N LYS A 156 -17.58 9.79 -3.31
CA LYS A 156 -16.76 8.59 -3.09
C LYS A 156 -15.67 8.41 -4.16
N ALA A 157 -15.95 8.73 -5.42
CA ALA A 157 -14.98 8.68 -6.51
C ALA A 157 -13.82 9.66 -6.31
N THR A 158 -14.12 10.91 -5.95
CA THR A 158 -13.08 11.90 -5.62
C THR A 158 -12.24 11.45 -4.42
N THR A 159 -12.87 10.97 -3.34
CA THR A 159 -12.14 10.48 -2.18
C THR A 159 -11.25 9.27 -2.51
N SER A 160 -11.74 8.33 -3.34
CA SER A 160 -10.93 7.17 -3.77
C SER A 160 -9.71 7.59 -4.58
N PHE A 161 -9.87 8.56 -5.50
CA PHE A 161 -8.77 9.07 -6.31
C PHE A 161 -7.70 9.77 -5.47
N GLU A 162 -8.10 10.68 -4.59
CA GLU A 162 -7.14 11.40 -3.73
C GLU A 162 -6.42 10.45 -2.76
N ARG A 163 -7.12 9.45 -2.21
CA ARG A 163 -6.49 8.40 -1.41
C ARG A 163 -5.49 7.59 -2.21
N ALA A 164 -5.78 7.24 -3.46
CA ALA A 164 -4.85 6.51 -4.30
C ALA A 164 -3.58 7.31 -4.58
N LYS A 165 -3.69 8.63 -4.82
CA LYS A 165 -2.53 9.53 -4.97
C LYS A 165 -1.70 9.59 -3.70
N GLN A 166 -2.33 9.86 -2.55
CA GLN A 166 -1.62 9.94 -1.27
C GLN A 166 -0.94 8.61 -0.93
N PHE A 167 -1.65 7.49 -1.08
CA PHE A 167 -1.12 6.16 -0.84
C PHE A 167 0.06 5.84 -1.77
N SER A 168 -0.04 6.19 -3.05
CA SER A 168 1.04 6.03 -4.03
C SER A 168 2.31 6.73 -3.58
N THR A 169 2.22 8.01 -3.19
CA THR A 169 3.36 8.80 -2.72
C THR A 169 4.06 8.12 -1.55
N GLU A 170 3.31 7.68 -0.54
CA GLU A 170 3.90 7.08 0.67
C GLU A 170 4.49 5.69 0.40
N MET A 171 3.88 4.89 -0.49
CA MET A 171 4.46 3.61 -0.92
C MET A 171 5.73 3.80 -1.75
N HIS A 172 5.80 4.86 -2.57
CA HIS A 172 7.01 5.19 -3.33
C HIS A 172 8.20 5.48 -2.39
N LYS A 173 8.00 6.23 -1.30
CA LYS A 173 9.05 6.45 -0.30
C LYS A 173 9.61 5.14 0.26
N LEU A 174 8.75 4.20 0.64
CA LEU A 174 9.16 2.87 1.12
C LEU A 174 10.00 2.09 0.09
N LEU A 175 9.71 2.26 -1.20
CA LEU A 175 10.44 1.60 -2.28
C LEU A 175 11.81 2.26 -2.55
N GLU A 176 11.97 3.55 -2.25
CA GLU A 176 13.20 4.32 -2.44
C GLU A 176 14.18 4.21 -1.27
N GLU A 177 13.70 4.08 -0.03
CA GLU A 177 14.56 3.78 1.15
C GLU A 177 15.37 2.49 0.98
N GLY A 178 14.82 1.51 0.27
CA GLY A 178 15.53 0.28 -0.10
C GLY A 178 16.74 0.50 -1.02
N LYS A 179 16.85 1.66 -1.69
CA LYS A 179 17.99 2.04 -2.53
C LYS A 179 19.10 2.73 -1.72
N LYS A 180 18.75 3.64 -0.79
CA LYS A 180 19.74 4.34 0.06
C LYS A 180 20.54 3.38 0.93
N LYS A 181 19.88 2.44 1.63
CA LYS A 181 20.54 1.43 2.48
C LYS A 181 21.42 0.43 1.71
N LYS A 182 21.17 0.22 0.41
CA LYS A 182 22.04 -0.61 -0.45
C LYS A 182 23.31 0.12 -0.87
N ASN A 183 23.22 1.43 -1.12
CA ASN A 183 24.36 2.24 -1.52
C ASN A 183 25.31 2.52 -0.33
N GLU A 184 24.77 2.77 0.87
CA GLU A 184 25.58 2.95 2.08
C GLU A 184 26.35 1.68 2.48
N ASN A 185 25.72 0.51 2.38
CA ASN A 185 26.39 -0.77 2.65
C ASN A 185 27.45 -1.13 1.58
N ALA A 186 27.25 -0.71 0.34
CA ALA A 186 28.25 -0.88 -0.72
C ALA A 186 29.46 0.05 -0.53
N GLN A 187 29.27 1.25 0.02
CA GLN A 187 30.34 2.19 0.35
C GLN A 187 31.13 1.76 1.60
N ASN A 188 30.47 1.21 2.62
CA ASN A 188 31.13 0.73 3.84
C ASN A 188 31.79 -0.66 3.71
N GLY A 189 31.41 -1.45 2.70
CA GLY A 189 32.02 -2.76 2.41
C GLY A 189 33.29 -2.70 1.53
N GLY A 190 33.63 -1.52 0.99
CA GLY A 190 34.75 -1.33 0.06
C GLY A 190 36.09 -0.98 0.72
N SER A 191 36.17 -0.88 2.04
CA SER A 191 37.41 -0.56 2.77
C SER A 191 37.90 -1.74 3.60
N LYS A 192 38.15 -2.86 2.92
CA LYS A 192 39.08 -3.91 3.37
C LYS A 192 39.75 -4.52 2.15
N ASN A 193 40.85 -3.88 1.75
CA ASN A 193 42.07 -4.50 1.23
C ASN A 193 43.16 -3.43 1.14
#